data_AF-A0A7V5LR96-F1
#
_entry.id   AF-A0A7V5LR96-F1
#
_cell.length_a   1.000
_cell.length_b   1.000
_cell.length_c   1.000
_cell.angle_alpha   90.00
_cell.angle_beta   90.00
_cell.angle_gamma   90.00
#
_symmetry.space_group_name_H-M   'P 1'
#
loop_
_entity.id
_entity.type
_entity.pdbx_description
1 polymer ?
#
loop_
_entity_poly.entity_id
_entity_poly.type
_entity_poly.pdbx_seq_one_letter_code
_entity_poly.pdbx_strand_id
1 'polypeptide(L)'
;MIDLQKVFVHQEALSYPLAKRILNHLSIEPQVIDNQEIIREQLCLESDVIGAGKKILVLDVLKKGSFIKPCPCTPAYLGCGYLVINADLNCPLDCSYCILQSYLDDPWLTIFVNQEKIAEELAQLVWRRSSFFRIGTGELADSLALDGLTQRARDLLNVFAAYPRAVLELKTKTTLIDYLPSPSPAPQAVMAWSLNSEEVALREEHGAPPVRERIQAAREAIQKGYRVAFHFDPLIWYPGWEEGYGRVI
;
A
#
# COMPACT_ATOMS: atom_id res chain seq x y z
N MET A 1 -11.23 -9.79 -4.66
CA MET A 1 -10.37 -10.79 -3.99
C MET A 1 -9.06 -10.82 -4.76
N ILE A 2 -7.92 -10.89 -4.07
CA ILE A 2 -6.58 -10.87 -4.71
C ILE A 2 -6.34 -12.21 -5.40
N ASP A 3 -5.99 -12.21 -6.70
CA ASP A 3 -5.69 -13.42 -7.48
C ASP A 3 -4.23 -13.85 -7.28
N LEU A 4 -3.89 -14.30 -6.06
CA LEU A 4 -2.58 -14.89 -5.80
C LEU A 4 -2.52 -16.32 -6.34
N GLN A 5 -1.42 -16.66 -7.00
CA GLN A 5 -1.19 -17.99 -7.58
C GLN A 5 0.05 -18.67 -7.00
N LYS A 6 1.08 -17.91 -6.61
CA LYS A 6 2.32 -18.44 -6.03
C LYS A 6 2.71 -17.63 -4.81
N VAL A 7 3.23 -18.32 -3.80
CA VAL A 7 3.73 -17.71 -2.57
C VAL A 7 5.15 -18.21 -2.34
N PHE A 8 6.09 -17.29 -2.21
CA PHE A 8 7.47 -17.58 -1.86
C PHE A 8 7.81 -16.95 -0.51
N VAL A 9 8.62 -17.65 0.28
CA VAL A 9 8.97 -17.20 1.63
C VAL A 9 10.46 -17.39 1.83
N HIS A 10 11.17 -16.33 2.21
CA HIS A 10 12.54 -16.48 2.64
C HIS A 10 12.62 -17.30 3.94
N GLN A 11 13.60 -18.20 4.04
CA GLN A 11 13.76 -19.10 5.20
C GLN A 11 13.72 -18.35 6.55
N GLU A 12 14.36 -17.19 6.63
CA GLU A 12 14.39 -16.34 7.83
C GLU A 12 13.02 -15.68 8.16
N ALA A 13 12.20 -15.41 7.13
CA ALA A 13 10.89 -14.78 7.27
C ALA A 13 9.90 -15.71 8.01
N LEU A 14 10.04 -17.03 7.91
CA LEU A 14 9.17 -18.03 8.55
C LEU A 14 9.06 -17.86 10.08
N SER A 15 10.09 -17.31 10.70
CA SER A 15 10.14 -17.12 12.15
C SER A 15 9.21 -15.99 12.64
N TYR A 16 8.91 -15.01 11.77
CA TYR A 16 8.22 -13.78 12.15
C TYR A 16 6.70 -13.99 12.33
N PRO A 17 6.08 -13.33 13.33
CA PRO A 17 4.64 -13.43 13.56
C PRO A 17 3.79 -13.03 12.35
N LEU A 18 4.20 -11.99 11.60
CA LEU A 18 3.48 -11.52 10.43
C LEU A 18 3.50 -12.56 9.30
N ALA A 19 4.63 -13.25 9.08
CA ALA A 19 4.70 -14.32 8.10
C ALA A 19 3.71 -15.45 8.42
N LYS A 20 3.71 -15.91 9.69
CA LYS A 20 2.78 -16.95 10.16
C LYS A 20 1.33 -16.52 10.00
N ARG A 21 1.01 -15.26 10.31
CA ARG A 21 -0.34 -14.68 10.12
C ARG A 21 -0.77 -14.75 8.65
N ILE A 22 0.09 -14.31 7.74
CA ILE A 22 -0.21 -14.31 6.30
C ILE A 22 -0.41 -15.73 5.78
N LEU A 23 0.52 -16.64 6.11
CA LEU A 23 0.45 -18.03 5.67
C LEU A 23 -0.80 -18.77 6.18
N ASN A 24 -1.26 -18.47 7.39
CA ASN A 24 -2.49 -19.04 7.94
C ASN A 24 -3.77 -18.57 7.22
N HIS A 25 -3.73 -17.42 6.52
CA HIS A 25 -4.86 -16.90 5.74
C HIS A 25 -4.82 -17.33 4.28
N LEU A 26 -3.74 -18.00 3.84
CA LEU A 26 -3.56 -18.44 2.46
C LEU A 26 -3.87 -19.93 2.33
N SER A 27 -4.53 -20.30 1.24
CA SER A 27 -4.73 -21.71 0.86
C SER A 27 -3.64 -22.23 -0.08
N ILE A 28 -2.66 -21.38 -0.42
CA ILE A 28 -1.56 -21.70 -1.33
C ILE A 28 -0.38 -22.18 -0.51
N GLU A 29 0.19 -23.33 -0.88
CA GLU A 29 1.39 -23.86 -0.23
C GLU A 29 2.60 -22.98 -0.55
N PRO A 30 3.30 -22.43 0.46
CA PRO A 30 4.45 -21.56 0.24
C PRO A 30 5.69 -22.34 -0.19
N GLN A 31 6.42 -21.82 -1.18
CA GLN A 31 7.74 -22.30 -1.55
C GLN A 31 8.80 -21.56 -0.75
N VAL A 32 9.61 -22.29 0.01
CA VAL A 32 10.70 -21.71 0.78
C VAL A 32 11.92 -21.49 -0.11
N ILE A 33 12.47 -20.27 -0.09
CA ILE A 33 13.55 -19.86 -0.98
C ILE A 33 14.70 -19.20 -0.20
N ASP A 34 15.91 -19.35 -0.73
CA ASP A 34 17.10 -18.63 -0.22
C ASP A 34 17.29 -17.30 -0.95
N ASN A 35 16.99 -17.26 -2.25
CA ASN A 35 17.11 -16.08 -3.10
C ASN A 35 15.91 -15.98 -4.07
N GLN A 36 15.76 -14.82 -4.70
CA GLN A 36 14.64 -14.52 -5.60
C GLN A 36 14.93 -14.84 -7.08
N GLU A 37 16.10 -15.41 -7.41
CA GLU A 37 16.47 -15.74 -8.80
C GLU A 37 15.51 -16.77 -9.41
N ILE A 38 15.09 -17.75 -8.61
CA ILE A 38 14.08 -18.74 -9.02
C ILE A 38 12.76 -18.09 -9.45
N ILE A 39 12.37 -16.97 -8.85
CA ILE A 39 11.16 -16.24 -9.22
C ILE A 39 11.37 -15.56 -10.58
N ARG A 40 12.54 -14.93 -10.79
CA ARG A 40 12.90 -14.28 -12.07
C ARG A 40 12.99 -15.28 -13.21
N GLU A 41 13.57 -16.46 -12.98
CA GLU A 41 13.65 -17.55 -13.95
C GLU A 41 12.26 -18.08 -14.34
N GLN A 42 11.32 -18.16 -13.38
CA GLN A 42 9.94 -18.54 -13.70
C GLN A 42 9.22 -17.47 -14.50
N LEU A 43 9.41 -16.20 -14.15
CA LEU A 43 8.72 -15.07 -14.78
C LEU A 43 9.25 -14.75 -16.18
N CYS A 44 10.52 -15.01 -16.48
CA CYS A 44 11.08 -14.70 -17.81
C CYS A 44 10.48 -15.56 -18.94
N LEU A 45 9.75 -16.63 -18.59
CA LEU A 45 9.04 -17.50 -19.50
C LEU A 45 7.60 -17.01 -19.80
N GLU A 46 7.10 -16.05 -19.03
CA GLU A 46 5.74 -15.51 -19.19
C GLU A 46 5.70 -14.46 -20.32
N SER A 47 4.61 -14.46 -21.09
CA SER A 47 4.39 -13.44 -22.12
C SER A 47 4.09 -12.06 -21.53
N ASP A 48 3.43 -12.04 -20.37
CA ASP A 48 3.17 -10.85 -19.56
C ASP A 48 3.84 -10.98 -18.20
N VAL A 49 5.10 -10.55 -18.13
CA VAL A 49 5.93 -10.61 -16.93
C VAL A 49 5.33 -9.80 -15.77
N ILE A 50 4.71 -8.65 -16.08
CA ILE A 50 4.14 -7.76 -15.06
C ILE A 50 2.87 -8.37 -14.49
N GLY A 51 1.94 -8.76 -15.35
CA GLY A 51 0.68 -9.39 -14.93
C GLY A 51 0.89 -10.70 -14.18
N ALA A 52 1.86 -11.53 -14.61
CA ALA A 52 2.24 -12.73 -13.89
C ALA A 52 2.89 -12.41 -12.54
N GLY A 53 3.78 -11.42 -12.49
CA GLY A 53 4.43 -10.96 -11.25
C GLY A 53 3.43 -10.53 -10.18
N LYS A 54 2.38 -9.79 -10.57
CA LYS A 54 1.31 -9.32 -9.64
C LYS A 54 0.53 -10.44 -8.95
N LYS A 55 0.64 -11.69 -9.44
CA LYS A 55 0.01 -12.89 -8.87
C LYS A 55 0.96 -13.67 -7.95
N ILE A 56 2.18 -13.19 -7.77
CA ILE A 56 3.19 -13.76 -6.90
C ILE A 56 3.31 -12.91 -5.64
N LEU A 57 3.27 -13.57 -4.49
CA LEU A 57 3.55 -12.96 -3.19
C LEU A 57 4.89 -13.48 -2.66
N VAL A 58 5.75 -12.56 -2.23
CA VAL A 58 7.04 -12.85 -1.58
C VAL A 58 7.03 -12.30 -0.16
N LEU A 59 7.33 -13.16 0.80
CA LEU A 59 7.56 -12.78 2.20
C LEU A 59 9.05 -12.69 2.46
N ASP A 60 9.53 -11.49 2.77
CA ASP A 60 10.95 -11.17 2.92
C ASP A 60 11.23 -10.43 4.24
N VAL A 61 12.50 -10.30 4.62
CA VAL A 61 12.95 -9.55 5.79
C VAL A 61 13.74 -8.34 5.30
N LEU A 62 13.35 -7.14 5.72
CA LEU A 62 14.10 -5.94 5.37
C LEU A 62 15.45 -5.95 6.11
N LYS A 63 16.54 -6.25 5.37
CA LYS A 63 17.90 -6.35 5.90
C LYS A 63 18.62 -5.02 6.03
N LYS A 64 18.38 -4.10 5.09
CA LYS A 64 19.08 -2.80 5.00
C LYS A 64 18.08 -1.66 4.83
N GLY A 65 18.38 -0.54 5.47
CA GLY A 65 17.55 0.66 5.46
C GLY A 65 16.54 0.70 6.60
N SER A 66 15.64 1.68 6.53
CA SER A 66 14.53 1.91 7.46
C SER A 66 13.20 1.73 6.77
N PHE A 67 12.13 1.47 7.53
CA PHE A 67 10.76 1.48 7.01
C PHE A 67 10.27 2.90 6.78
N ILE A 68 10.60 3.81 7.69
CA ILE A 68 10.21 5.22 7.65
C ILE A 68 11.26 6.01 6.89
N LYS A 69 10.84 6.69 5.83
CA LYS A 69 11.71 7.52 4.97
C LYS A 69 11.02 8.83 4.60
N PRO A 70 11.77 9.89 4.23
CA PRO A 70 11.21 11.03 3.53
C PRO A 70 10.55 10.59 2.21
N CYS A 71 9.41 11.17 1.88
CA CYS A 71 8.80 11.05 0.56
C CYS A 71 9.82 11.48 -0.51
N PRO A 72 10.02 10.70 -1.59
CA PRO A 72 10.96 11.05 -2.66
C PRO A 72 10.38 12.18 -3.52
N CYS A 73 10.34 13.39 -2.97
CA CYS A 73 9.87 14.58 -3.68
C CYS A 73 10.71 14.80 -4.94
N THR A 74 10.09 15.25 -6.03
CA THR A 74 10.81 15.69 -7.22
C THR A 74 11.87 16.71 -6.81
N PRO A 75 13.16 16.52 -7.14
CA PRO A 75 14.24 17.35 -6.61
C PRO A 75 14.10 18.86 -6.84
N ALA A 76 13.39 19.26 -7.90
CA ALA A 76 13.13 20.65 -8.24
C ALA A 76 11.99 21.29 -7.43
N TYR A 77 11.23 20.52 -6.64
CA TYR A 77 10.03 20.99 -5.95
C TYR A 77 10.29 21.20 -4.45
N LEU A 78 9.56 22.13 -3.85
CA LEU A 78 9.55 22.30 -2.40
C LEU A 78 8.86 21.09 -1.76
N GLY A 79 9.64 20.26 -1.06
CA GLY A 79 9.12 19.10 -0.37
C GLY A 79 8.13 19.49 0.74
N CYS A 80 6.99 18.82 0.80
CA CYS A 80 5.94 19.09 1.79
C CYS A 80 6.22 18.48 3.18
N GLY A 81 7.43 17.94 3.40
CA GLY A 81 7.86 17.31 4.66
C GLY A 81 7.15 15.99 4.98
N TYR A 82 6.49 15.38 3.99
CA TYR A 82 5.76 14.13 4.13
C TYR A 82 6.73 12.94 4.27
N LEU A 83 6.36 12.00 5.13
CA LEU A 83 7.10 10.76 5.34
C LEU A 83 6.32 9.57 4.80
N VAL A 84 7.02 8.51 4.44
CA VAL A 84 6.43 7.28 3.93
C VAL A 84 6.87 6.08 4.76
N ILE A 85 5.97 5.11 4.91
CA ILE A 85 6.24 3.79 5.49
C ILE A 85 6.26 2.78 4.35
N ASN A 86 7.45 2.27 4.03
CA ASN A 86 7.66 1.31 2.95
C ASN A 86 7.74 -0.12 3.50
N ALA A 87 6.59 -0.62 3.97
CA ALA A 87 6.46 -1.96 4.56
C ALA A 87 6.17 -3.07 3.53
N ASP A 88 5.53 -2.69 2.43
CA ASP A 88 5.28 -3.58 1.29
C ASP A 88 5.79 -2.91 0.01
N LEU A 89 6.02 -3.73 -1.01
CA LEU A 89 6.33 -3.31 -2.37
C LEU A 89 5.34 -3.92 -3.35
N ASN A 90 5.06 -3.17 -4.42
CA ASN A 90 4.08 -3.47 -5.45
C ASN A 90 2.63 -3.55 -4.95
N CYS A 91 1.72 -3.73 -5.92
CA CYS A 91 0.28 -3.77 -5.71
C CYS A 91 -0.35 -4.75 -6.72
N PRO A 92 -1.40 -5.50 -6.33
CA PRO A 92 -2.10 -6.42 -7.23
C PRO A 92 -2.96 -5.71 -8.28
N LEU A 93 -3.18 -4.40 -8.16
CA LEU A 93 -3.88 -3.61 -9.16
C LEU A 93 -2.99 -3.36 -10.37
N ASP A 94 -3.54 -3.26 -11.56
CA ASP A 94 -2.79 -3.18 -12.81
C ASP A 94 -3.07 -1.87 -13.56
N CYS A 95 -2.75 -0.75 -12.90
CA CYS A 95 -2.88 0.55 -13.54
C CYS A 95 -1.81 0.71 -14.63
N SER A 96 -2.20 1.02 -15.86
CA SER A 96 -1.30 1.19 -17.02
C SER A 96 -0.25 2.28 -16.79
N TYR A 97 -0.60 3.33 -16.05
CA TYR A 97 0.26 4.47 -15.73
C TYR A 97 1.12 4.25 -14.47
N CYS A 98 1.11 3.06 -13.88
CA CYS A 98 1.72 2.83 -12.57
C CYS A 98 3.25 3.00 -12.61
N ILE A 99 3.74 4.05 -11.94
CA ILE A 99 5.16 4.36 -11.87
C ILE A 99 6.00 3.24 -11.25
N LEU A 100 5.39 2.42 -10.38
CA LEU A 100 6.09 1.31 -9.70
C LEU A 100 6.61 0.26 -10.68
N GLN A 101 5.95 0.09 -11.83
CA GLN A 101 6.40 -0.84 -12.87
C GLN A 101 7.74 -0.43 -13.50
N SER A 102 8.10 0.85 -13.43
CA SER A 102 9.40 1.36 -13.88
C SER A 102 10.37 1.65 -12.73
N TYR A 103 9.87 1.78 -11.50
CA TYR A 103 10.67 2.17 -10.34
C TYR A 103 11.20 0.97 -9.54
N LEU A 104 10.42 -0.10 -9.44
CA LEU A 104 10.81 -1.32 -8.73
C LEU A 104 11.42 -2.31 -9.72
N ASP A 105 12.51 -2.96 -9.31
CA ASP A 105 13.22 -3.93 -10.16
C ASP A 105 12.40 -5.19 -10.42
N ASP A 106 11.59 -5.60 -9.43
CA ASP A 106 10.85 -6.85 -9.45
C ASP A 106 9.34 -6.60 -9.52
N PRO A 107 8.58 -7.37 -10.34
CA PRO A 107 7.15 -7.11 -10.59
C PRO A 107 6.19 -7.78 -9.59
N TRP A 108 6.71 -8.52 -8.60
CA TRP A 108 5.89 -9.25 -7.63
C TRP A 108 5.59 -8.47 -6.37
N LEU A 109 4.57 -8.91 -5.65
CA LEU A 109 4.19 -8.34 -4.37
C LEU A 109 5.21 -8.78 -3.32
N THR A 110 5.77 -7.83 -2.58
CA THR A 110 6.69 -8.14 -1.47
C THR A 110 6.12 -7.58 -0.17
N ILE A 111 6.06 -8.42 0.86
CA ILE A 111 5.74 -8.00 2.23
C ILE A 111 6.98 -8.22 3.08
N PHE A 112 7.50 -7.15 3.66
CA PHE A 112 8.55 -7.28 4.66
C PHE A 112 7.94 -7.69 6.00
N VAL A 113 8.38 -8.80 6.59
CA VAL A 113 7.70 -9.41 7.74
C VAL A 113 8.17 -8.89 9.10
N ASN A 114 9.31 -8.19 9.13
CA ASN A 114 9.94 -7.63 10.34
C ASN A 114 9.44 -6.20 10.67
N GLN A 115 8.13 -6.00 10.63
CA GLN A 115 7.48 -4.70 10.75
C GLN A 115 7.42 -4.15 12.19
N GLU A 116 7.82 -4.93 13.20
CA GLU A 116 7.95 -4.47 14.58
C GLU A 116 8.88 -3.26 14.70
N LYS A 117 9.87 -3.16 13.80
CA LYS A 117 10.80 -2.02 13.70
C LYS A 117 10.11 -0.70 13.40
N ILE A 118 8.93 -0.70 12.78
CA ILE A 118 8.18 0.54 12.49
C ILE A 118 7.83 1.30 13.77
N ALA A 119 7.45 0.57 14.83
CA ALA A 119 7.13 1.18 16.11
C ALA A 119 8.36 1.83 16.75
N GLU A 120 9.52 1.18 16.66
CA GLU A 120 10.80 1.69 17.15
C GLU A 120 11.24 2.93 16.38
N GLU A 121 11.19 2.88 15.05
CA GLU A 121 11.54 4.02 14.18
C GLU A 121 10.61 5.21 14.41
N LEU A 122 9.30 4.96 14.58
CA LEU A 122 8.34 6.02 14.87
C LEU A 122 8.62 6.66 16.23
N ALA A 123 8.89 5.86 17.27
CA ALA A 123 9.23 6.37 18.60
C ALA A 123 10.46 7.29 18.55
N GLN A 124 11.51 6.88 17.83
CA GLN A 124 12.72 7.70 17.64
C GLN A 124 12.42 8.98 16.88
N LEU A 125 11.60 8.91 15.83
CA LEU A 125 11.22 10.07 15.03
C LEU A 125 10.43 11.10 15.87
N VAL A 126 9.45 10.65 16.64
CA VAL A 126 8.64 11.51 17.51
C VAL A 126 9.47 12.14 18.62
N TRP A 127 10.49 11.43 19.13
CA TRP A 127 11.43 11.98 20.10
C TRP A 127 12.29 13.12 19.49
N ARG A 128 12.75 12.96 18.25
CA ARG A 128 13.55 13.98 17.53
C ARG A 128 12.73 15.16 17.02
N ARG A 129 11.41 15.02 16.89
CA ARG A 129 10.53 16.02 16.29
C ARG A 129 9.53 16.57 17.32
N SER A 130 9.57 17.89 17.52
CA SER A 130 8.62 18.57 18.41
C SER A 130 7.31 18.98 17.70
N SER A 131 7.32 19.07 16.37
CA SER A 131 6.20 19.54 15.58
C SER A 131 5.29 18.40 15.09
N PHE A 132 4.09 18.80 14.66
CA PHE A 132 3.18 17.95 13.91
C PHE A 132 3.83 17.46 12.61
N PHE A 133 3.56 16.22 12.22
CA PHE A 133 3.99 15.68 10.93
C PHE A 133 2.98 14.68 10.37
N ARG A 134 3.05 14.50 9.05
CA ARG A 134 2.26 13.53 8.30
C ARG A 134 3.17 12.43 7.80
N ILE A 135 2.67 11.21 7.90
CA ILE A 135 3.34 10.01 7.44
C ILE A 135 2.29 9.08 6.86
N GLY A 136 2.59 8.38 5.79
CA GLY A 136 1.62 7.40 5.30
C GLY A 136 2.22 6.25 4.54
N THR A 137 1.35 5.32 4.23
CA THR A 137 1.59 4.22 3.31
C THR A 137 1.05 4.62 1.93
N GLY A 138 1.19 3.74 0.93
CA GLY A 138 0.67 4.04 -0.41
C GLY A 138 1.72 4.41 -1.45
N GLU A 139 2.98 4.65 -1.03
CA GLU A 139 4.04 5.12 -1.93
C GLU A 139 4.52 4.00 -2.86
N LEU A 140 4.93 2.87 -2.29
CA LEU A 140 5.47 1.73 -3.04
C LEU A 140 4.53 0.52 -3.08
N ALA A 141 3.34 0.65 -2.50
CA ALA A 141 2.31 -0.39 -2.44
C ALA A 141 0.96 0.23 -2.13
N ASP A 142 -0.15 -0.45 -2.45
CA ASP A 142 -1.48 -0.02 -2.01
C ASP A 142 -1.71 -0.43 -0.54
N SER A 143 -2.20 0.50 0.27
CA SER A 143 -2.29 0.31 1.73
C SER A 143 -3.26 -0.78 2.14
N LEU A 144 -4.36 -0.95 1.42
CA LEU A 144 -5.46 -1.86 1.78
C LEU A 144 -5.55 -3.10 0.90
N ALA A 145 -4.87 -3.10 -0.26
CA ALA A 145 -4.96 -4.21 -1.21
C ALA A 145 -4.61 -5.57 -0.57
N LEU A 146 -3.58 -5.63 0.28
CA LEU A 146 -3.14 -6.84 0.98
C LEU A 146 -3.56 -6.89 2.45
N ASP A 147 -4.36 -5.93 2.92
CA ASP A 147 -4.65 -5.76 4.36
C ASP A 147 -5.51 -6.87 4.95
N GLY A 148 -6.32 -7.55 4.13
CA GLY A 148 -7.04 -8.76 4.55
C GLY A 148 -6.09 -9.90 4.97
N LEU A 149 -4.86 -9.93 4.46
CA LEU A 149 -3.83 -10.91 4.84
C LEU A 149 -2.97 -10.39 5.99
N THR A 150 -2.50 -9.14 5.88
CA THR A 150 -1.51 -8.57 6.79
C THR A 150 -2.12 -8.02 8.07
N GLN A 151 -3.34 -7.47 8.00
CA GLN A 151 -3.97 -6.65 9.04
C GLN A 151 -3.09 -5.46 9.47
N ARG A 152 -2.28 -4.94 8.55
CA ARG A 152 -1.33 -3.86 8.80
C ARG A 152 -2.01 -2.55 9.19
N ALA A 153 -3.15 -2.21 8.61
CA ALA A 153 -3.89 -1.01 8.97
C ALA A 153 -4.21 -1.01 10.47
N ARG A 154 -4.66 -2.15 11.02
CA ARG A 154 -4.88 -2.32 12.47
C ARG A 154 -3.60 -2.13 13.27
N ASP A 155 -2.51 -2.79 12.86
CA ASP A 155 -1.24 -2.72 13.59
C ASP A 155 -0.67 -1.29 13.61
N LEU A 156 -0.70 -0.60 12.46
CA LEU A 156 -0.27 0.80 12.37
C LEU A 156 -1.17 1.72 13.20
N LEU A 157 -2.51 1.56 13.15
CA LEU A 157 -3.41 2.37 13.96
C LEU A 157 -3.12 2.23 15.47
N ASN A 158 -2.82 1.01 15.93
CA ASN A 158 -2.43 0.76 17.32
C ASN A 158 -1.11 1.45 17.68
N VAL A 159 -0.10 1.36 16.82
CA VAL A 159 1.20 2.02 17.01
C VAL A 159 1.03 3.55 17.07
N PHE A 160 0.21 4.11 16.18
CA PHE A 160 0.02 5.55 16.05
C PHE A 160 -0.87 6.17 17.14
N ALA A 161 -1.70 5.37 17.82
CA ALA A 161 -2.58 5.84 18.90
C ALA A 161 -1.81 6.54 20.04
N ALA A 162 -0.54 6.17 20.27
CA ALA A 162 0.32 6.79 21.27
C ALA A 162 0.89 8.16 20.85
N TYR A 163 0.71 8.58 19.60
CA TYR A 163 1.43 9.72 19.00
C TYR A 163 0.48 10.74 18.36
N PRO A 164 -0.22 11.58 19.15
CA PRO A 164 -1.24 12.51 18.62
C PRO A 164 -0.70 13.59 17.66
N ARG A 165 0.62 13.76 17.59
CA ARG A 165 1.29 14.70 16.65
C ARG A 165 1.62 14.07 15.29
N ALA A 166 1.46 12.75 15.15
CA ALA A 166 1.76 12.02 13.93
C ALA A 166 0.44 11.64 13.26
N VAL A 167 0.16 12.21 12.08
CA VAL A 167 -0.99 11.79 11.28
C VAL A 167 -0.57 10.69 10.31
N LEU A 168 -1.17 9.51 10.48
CA LEU A 168 -1.08 8.37 9.58
C LEU A 168 -2.05 8.57 8.40
N GLU A 169 -1.56 8.47 7.16
CA GLU A 169 -2.40 8.41 5.97
C GLU A 169 -2.30 7.02 5.34
N LEU A 170 -3.44 6.37 5.12
CA LEU A 170 -3.54 5.06 4.45
C LEU A 170 -4.14 5.29 3.07
N LYS A 171 -3.30 5.29 2.02
CA LYS A 171 -3.74 5.53 0.63
C LYS A 171 -4.08 4.24 -0.11
N THR A 172 -5.22 4.20 -0.78
CA THR A 172 -5.68 3.02 -1.54
C THR A 172 -6.49 3.39 -2.78
N LYS A 173 -6.60 2.47 -3.72
CA LYS A 173 -7.62 2.45 -4.78
C LYS A 173 -8.72 1.41 -4.52
N THR A 174 -8.61 0.61 -3.47
CA THR A 174 -9.51 -0.51 -3.19
C THR A 174 -10.70 -0.11 -2.32
N THR A 175 -11.66 -1.03 -2.22
CA THR A 175 -12.82 -0.95 -1.31
C THR A 175 -12.70 -1.91 -0.12
N LEU A 176 -11.50 -2.46 0.13
CA LEU A 176 -11.23 -3.48 1.16
C LEU A 176 -11.15 -2.88 2.57
N ILE A 177 -12.23 -2.26 3.03
CA ILE A 177 -12.29 -1.54 4.31
C ILE A 177 -12.90 -2.36 5.45
N ASP A 178 -13.33 -3.59 5.20
CA ASP A 178 -14.05 -4.41 6.18
C ASP A 178 -13.19 -4.70 7.42
N TYR A 179 -11.90 -4.94 7.21
CA TYR A 179 -10.93 -5.26 8.27
C TYR A 179 -10.47 -4.05 9.08
N LEU A 180 -10.85 -2.83 8.67
CA LEU A 180 -10.52 -1.63 9.43
C LEU A 180 -11.22 -1.68 10.78
N PRO A 181 -10.47 -1.58 11.89
CA PRO A 181 -11.06 -1.55 13.22
C PRO A 181 -11.93 -0.30 13.38
N SER A 182 -12.88 -0.32 14.32
CA SER A 182 -13.48 0.95 14.74
C SER A 182 -12.38 1.84 15.34
N PRO A 183 -12.28 3.12 14.94
CA PRO A 183 -11.31 4.04 15.49
C PRO A 183 -11.59 4.23 16.99
N SER A 184 -10.70 3.67 17.82
CA SER A 184 -10.57 4.03 19.24
C SER A 184 -10.28 5.52 19.33
N PRO A 185 -10.85 6.32 20.27
CA PRO A 185 -11.25 7.74 20.09
C PRO A 185 -10.21 8.79 19.64
N ALA A 186 -9.00 8.41 19.23
CA ALA A 186 -8.07 9.30 18.55
C ALA A 186 -7.04 8.56 17.67
N PRO A 187 -7.39 7.87 16.57
CA PRO A 187 -6.39 7.64 15.56
C PRO A 187 -6.28 8.94 14.76
N GLN A 188 -5.12 9.58 14.80
CA GLN A 188 -4.76 10.61 13.84
C GLN A 188 -4.56 9.95 12.48
N ALA A 189 -5.60 9.33 11.94
CA ALA A 189 -5.58 8.54 10.72
C ALA A 189 -6.50 9.15 9.68
N VAL A 190 -6.00 9.22 8.46
CA VAL A 190 -6.74 9.65 7.28
C VAL A 190 -6.78 8.48 6.30
N MET A 191 -7.98 8.04 5.95
CA MET A 191 -8.19 7.07 4.89
C MET A 191 -8.25 7.83 3.56
N ALA A 192 -7.29 7.59 2.68
CA ALA A 192 -7.13 8.34 1.45
C ALA A 192 -7.44 7.47 0.23
N TRP A 193 -8.30 7.93 -0.66
CA TRP A 193 -8.58 7.24 -1.92
C TRP A 193 -7.96 7.96 -3.10
N SER A 194 -7.25 7.22 -3.98
CA SER A 194 -6.94 7.74 -5.30
C SER A 194 -8.19 7.72 -6.18
N LEU A 195 -8.56 8.88 -6.69
CA LEU A 195 -9.66 9.06 -7.63
C LEU A 195 -9.12 9.55 -8.98
N ASN A 196 -9.91 9.28 -10.01
CA ASN A 196 -9.70 9.80 -11.34
C ASN A 196 -11.06 10.12 -11.97
N SER A 197 -11.09 10.66 -13.19
CA SER A 197 -12.31 10.65 -13.98
C SER A 197 -12.76 9.19 -14.23
N GLU A 198 -14.07 8.95 -14.35
CA GLU A 198 -14.59 7.61 -14.65
C GLU A 198 -14.04 7.06 -15.98
N GLU A 199 -13.77 7.93 -16.95
CA GLU A 199 -13.19 7.53 -18.25
C GLU A 199 -11.75 7.02 -18.10
N VAL A 200 -10.91 7.75 -17.36
CA VAL A 200 -9.53 7.32 -17.09
C VAL A 200 -9.52 6.08 -16.22
N ALA A 201 -10.34 6.02 -15.16
CA ALA A 201 -10.40 4.86 -14.29
C ALA A 201 -10.80 3.59 -15.06
N LEU A 202 -11.79 3.69 -15.95
CA LEU A 202 -12.24 2.56 -16.76
C LEU A 202 -11.16 2.06 -17.73
N ARG A 203 -10.43 2.99 -18.36
CA ARG A 203 -9.44 2.64 -19.39
C ARG A 203 -8.10 2.21 -18.83
N GLU A 204 -7.67 2.83 -17.73
CA GLU A 204 -6.28 2.76 -17.28
C GLU A 204 -6.12 2.03 -15.94
N GLU A 205 -7.15 1.91 -15.11
CA GLU A 205 -7.03 1.40 -13.73
C GLU A 205 -7.53 -0.04 -13.60
N HIS A 206 -6.95 -0.96 -14.38
CA HIS A 206 -7.40 -2.35 -14.39
C HIS A 206 -7.25 -3.03 -13.02
N GLY A 207 -8.27 -3.81 -12.66
CA GLY A 207 -8.36 -4.49 -11.36
C GLY A 207 -8.76 -3.57 -10.19
N ALA A 208 -8.77 -2.25 -10.36
CA ALA A 208 -9.25 -1.34 -9.34
C ALA A 208 -10.78 -1.19 -9.39
N PRO A 209 -11.47 -1.07 -8.24
CA PRO A 209 -12.90 -0.77 -8.20
C PRO A 209 -13.25 0.54 -8.94
N PRO A 210 -14.45 0.66 -9.53
CA PRO A 210 -14.94 1.92 -10.10
C PRO A 210 -14.87 3.11 -9.13
N VAL A 211 -14.73 4.33 -9.67
CA VAL A 211 -14.54 5.56 -8.85
C VAL A 211 -15.70 5.76 -7.87
N ARG A 212 -16.94 5.58 -8.33
CA ARG A 212 -18.14 5.60 -7.47
C ARG A 212 -18.06 4.65 -6.27
N GLU A 213 -17.46 3.47 -6.42
CA GLU A 213 -17.37 2.47 -5.35
C GLU A 213 -16.30 2.86 -4.33
N ARG A 214 -15.21 3.49 -4.79
CA ARG A 214 -14.20 4.09 -3.89
C ARG A 214 -14.80 5.22 -3.05
N ILE A 215 -15.64 6.07 -3.65
CA ILE A 215 -16.37 7.13 -2.94
C ILE A 215 -17.35 6.52 -1.93
N GLN A 216 -18.03 5.43 -2.27
CA GLN A 216 -18.90 4.71 -1.35
C GLN A 216 -18.11 4.11 -0.17
N ALA A 217 -16.95 3.49 -0.42
CA ALA A 217 -16.06 3.02 0.64
C ALA A 217 -15.56 4.17 1.53
N ALA A 218 -15.27 5.35 0.95
CA ALA A 218 -14.92 6.54 1.73
C ALA A 218 -16.08 6.97 2.64
N ARG A 219 -17.32 6.94 2.16
CA ARG A 219 -18.52 7.21 2.98
C ARG A 219 -18.65 6.23 4.14
N GLU A 220 -18.43 4.94 3.91
CA GLU A 220 -18.45 3.92 4.96
C GLU A 220 -17.32 4.10 5.97
N ALA A 221 -16.13 4.52 5.53
CA ALA A 221 -15.04 4.87 6.46
C ALA A 221 -15.37 6.09 7.33
N ILE A 222 -16.07 7.10 6.80
CA ILE A 222 -16.61 8.21 7.62
C ILE A 222 -17.58 7.68 8.68
N GLN A 223 -18.48 6.77 8.31
CA GLN A 223 -19.42 6.15 9.25
C GLN A 223 -18.72 5.36 10.35
N LYS A 224 -17.58 4.74 10.03
CA LYS A 224 -16.70 4.11 11.02
C LYS A 224 -16.01 5.15 11.91
N GLY A 225 -15.91 6.42 11.53
CA GLY A 225 -15.30 7.50 12.33
C GLY A 225 -13.93 7.97 11.84
N TYR A 226 -13.52 7.55 10.64
CA TYR A 226 -12.27 8.00 10.03
C TYR A 226 -12.42 9.35 9.33
N ARG A 227 -11.34 10.15 9.34
CA ARG A 227 -11.19 11.24 8.38
C ARG A 227 -10.85 10.64 7.02
N VAL A 228 -11.33 11.29 5.96
CA VAL A 228 -11.06 10.84 4.58
C VAL A 228 -10.38 11.93 3.76
N ALA A 229 -9.62 11.51 2.76
CA ALA A 229 -9.01 12.37 1.76
C ALA A 229 -9.12 11.75 0.37
N PHE A 230 -9.01 12.59 -0.66
CA PHE A 230 -8.97 12.16 -2.05
C PHE A 230 -7.69 12.66 -2.71
N HIS A 231 -7.05 11.79 -3.48
CA HIS A 231 -5.84 12.10 -4.25
C HIS A 231 -6.16 11.93 -5.74
N PHE A 232 -6.03 13.00 -6.51
CA PHE A 232 -6.13 12.95 -7.97
C PHE A 232 -4.72 12.88 -8.54
N ASP A 233 -4.19 11.66 -8.57
CA ASP A 233 -2.81 11.40 -8.97
C ASP A 233 -2.71 10.04 -9.69
N PRO A 234 -2.43 10.04 -11.00
CA PRO A 234 -2.15 11.20 -11.86
C PRO A 234 -3.42 11.91 -12.36
N LEU A 235 -3.30 13.21 -12.66
CA LEU A 235 -4.22 13.90 -13.57
C LEU A 235 -3.81 13.60 -15.01
N ILE A 236 -4.63 12.83 -15.72
CA ILE A 236 -4.46 12.47 -17.12
C ILE A 236 -5.31 13.39 -18.01
N TRP A 237 -4.66 14.01 -18.99
CA TRP A 237 -5.30 14.85 -19.99
C TRP A 237 -5.89 14.01 -21.12
N TYR A 238 -7.13 14.30 -21.51
CA TYR A 238 -7.84 13.69 -22.63
C TYR A 238 -8.93 14.64 -23.14
N PRO A 239 -9.46 14.48 -24.37
CA PRO A 239 -10.58 15.30 -24.85
C PRO A 239 -11.80 15.20 -23.92
N GLY A 240 -12.22 16.33 -23.33
CA GLY A 240 -13.33 16.37 -22.35
C GLY A 240 -12.92 16.15 -20.89
N TRP A 241 -11.62 16.19 -20.57
CA TRP A 241 -11.13 15.99 -19.19
C TRP A 241 -11.77 16.94 -18.17
N GLU A 242 -11.93 18.23 -18.49
CA GLU A 242 -12.50 19.21 -17.55
C GLU A 242 -13.88 18.78 -17.04
N GLU A 243 -14.78 18.41 -17.95
CA GLU A 243 -16.10 17.89 -17.60
C GLU A 243 -16.00 16.53 -16.88
N GLY A 244 -15.09 15.66 -17.33
CA GLY A 244 -14.90 14.34 -16.76
C GLY A 244 -14.48 14.38 -15.29
N TYR A 245 -13.47 15.17 -14.95
CA TYR A 245 -13.05 15.38 -13.57
C TYR A 245 -14.06 16.23 -12.79
N GLY A 246 -14.69 17.22 -13.44
CA GLY A 246 -15.72 18.07 -12.82
C GLY A 246 -16.98 17.31 -12.37
N ARG A 247 -17.17 16.06 -12.82
CA ARG A 247 -18.28 15.18 -12.40
C ARG A 247 -17.92 14.22 -11.25
N VAL A 248 -16.66 14.16 -10.80
CA VAL A 248 -16.21 13.16 -9.81
C VAL A 248 -16.61 13.52 -8.38
N ILE A 249 -16.66 14.81 -8.03
CA ILE A 249 -16.98 15.32 -6.69
C ILE A 249 -18.07 16.38 -6.77
#